data_AF-A0A975EXJ9-F1
#
_entry.id   AF-A0A975EXJ9-F1
#
_cell.length_a   1.000
_cell.length_b   1.000
_cell.length_c   1.000
_cell.angle_alpha   90.00
_cell.angle_beta   90.00
_cell.angle_gamma   90.00
#
_symmetry.space_group_name_H-M   'P 1'
#
loop_
_entity.id
_entity.type
_entity.pdbx_description
1 polymer ?
#
loop_
_entity_poly.entity_id
_entity_poly.type
_entity_poly.pdbx_seq_one_letter_code
_entity_poly.pdbx_strand_id
1 'polypeptide(L)' 'MPQLSLYVTQDQLIKIENEATAENMSLSKWVVSKVMQSIEPHYPEGWADLFGSVSDPSFTRPDQPKLEMREAF' A
#
# COMPACT_ATOMS: atom_id res chain seq x y z
N MET A 1 -10.10 4.59 21.87
CA MET A 1 -10.20 4.76 20.41
C MET A 1 -9.52 6.08 20.05
N PRO A 2 -8.57 6.10 19.11
CA PRO A 2 -8.00 7.35 18.61
C PRO A 2 -9.09 8.15 17.89
N GLN A 3 -9.04 9.48 18.01
CA GLN A 3 -9.98 10.39 17.35
C GLN A 3 -9.24 11.23 16.29
N LEU A 4 -9.91 11.47 15.16
CA LEU A 4 -9.42 12.31 14.06
C LEU A 4 -10.41 13.46 13.87
N SER A 5 -9.91 14.70 13.92
CA SER A 5 -10.67 15.91 13.62
C SER A 5 -10.19 16.48 12.29
N LEU A 6 -11.11 16.77 11.38
CA LEU A 6 -10.83 17.32 10.04
C LEU A 6 -11.49 18.67 9.89
N TYR A 7 -10.72 19.65 9.40
CA TYR A 7 -11.25 20.96 9.02
C TYR A 7 -11.60 20.92 7.54
N VAL A 8 -12.88 21.11 7.24
CA VAL A 8 -13.42 21.11 5.87
C VAL A 8 -14.31 22.33 5.69
N THR A 9 -14.45 22.80 4.45
CA THR A 9 -15.46 23.81 4.14
C THR A 9 -16.86 23.20 4.12
N GLN A 10 -17.90 24.03 4.19
CA GLN A 10 -19.28 23.55 4.08
C GLN A 10 -19.53 22.79 2.77
N ASP A 11 -19.00 23.29 1.66
CA ASP A 11 -19.12 22.64 0.35
C ASP A 11 -18.43 21.27 0.32
N GLN A 12 -17.30 21.13 1.01
CA GLN A 12 -16.61 19.85 1.15
C GLN A 12 -17.39 18.88 2.01
N LEU A 13 -17.96 19.35 3.14
CA LEU A 13 -18.77 18.51 4.02
C LEU A 13 -19.98 17.92 3.28
N ILE A 14 -20.70 18.74 2.51
CA ILE A 14 -21.86 18.29 1.72
C ILE A 14 -21.45 17.19 0.73
N LYS A 15 -20.30 17.35 0.06
CA LYS A 15 -19.80 16.32 -0.86
C LYS A 15 -19.49 15.01 -0.13
N ILE A 16 -18.84 15.09 1.03
CA ILE A 16 -18.52 13.92 1.85
C ILE A 16 -19.80 13.22 2.32
N GLU A 17 -20.82 13.96 2.77
CA GLU A 17 -22.11 13.41 3.19
C GLU A 17 -22.84 12.70 2.05
N ASN A 18 -22.84 13.29 0.85
CA ASN A 18 -23.48 12.71 -0.32
C ASN A 18 -22.83 11.38 -0.73
N GLU A 19 -21.49 11.33 -0.77
CA GLU A 19 -20.75 10.12 -1.13
C GLU A 19 -20.91 9.03 -0.06
N ALA A 20 -20.84 9.39 1.23
CA ALA A 20 -21.06 8.45 2.32
C ALA A 20 -22.48 7.85 2.28
N THR A 21 -23.48 8.67 1.96
CA THR A 21 -24.87 8.22 1.80
C THR A 21 -25.03 7.33 0.58
N ALA A 22 -24.40 7.67 -0.55
CA ALA A 22 -24.42 6.87 -1.78
C ALA A 22 -23.82 5.47 -1.57
N GLU A 23 -22.77 5.37 -0.76
CA GLU A 23 -22.13 4.10 -0.38
C GLU A 23 -22.79 3.40 0.84
N ASN A 24 -23.87 3.97 1.38
CA ASN A 24 -24.60 3.46 2.55
C ASN A 24 -23.68 3.25 3.78
N MET A 25 -22.78 4.22 4.02
CA MET A 25 -21.82 4.22 5.12
C MET A 25 -22.01 5.43 6.04
N SER A 26 -21.59 5.30 7.31
CA SER A 26 -21.49 6.48 8.18
C SER A 26 -20.35 7.39 7.71
N LEU A 27 -20.46 8.68 8.00
CA LEU A 27 -19.45 9.68 7.61
C LEU A 27 -18.04 9.30 8.09
N SER A 28 -17.92 8.89 9.36
CA SER A 28 -16.65 8.48 9.96
C SER A 28 -16.06 7.24 9.27
N LYS A 29 -16.89 6.25 8.95
CA LYS A 29 -16.46 5.03 8.26
C LYS A 29 -15.99 5.34 6.84
N TRP A 30 -16.75 6.16 6.12
CA TRP A 30 -16.43 6.54 4.75
C TRP A 30 -15.14 7.37 4.68
N VAL A 31 -14.97 8.35 5.57
CA VAL A 31 -13.73 9.15 5.63
C VAL A 31 -12.52 8.27 5.93
N VAL A 32 -12.63 7.38 6.92
CA VAL A 32 -11.54 6.44 7.25
C VAL A 32 -11.23 5.52 6.07
N SER A 33 -12.23 5.00 5.36
CA SER A 33 -11.97 4.13 4.21
C SER A 33 -11.25 4.86 3.08
N LYS A 34 -11.60 6.12 2.78
CA LYS A 34 -10.89 6.91 1.76
C LYS A 34 -9.46 7.25 2.19
N VAL A 35 -9.25 7.57 3.47
CA VAL A 35 -7.89 7.80 4.00
C VAL A 35 -7.06 6.53 3.90
N MET A 36 -7.57 5.38 4.32
CA MET A 36 -6.86 4.11 4.19
C MET A 36 -6.56 3.77 2.74
N GLN A 37 -7.51 3.97 1.82
CA GLN A 37 -7.28 3.73 0.40
C GLN A 37 -6.14 4.60 -0.18
N SER A 38 -5.93 5.80 0.35
CA SER A 38 -4.85 6.70 -0.07
C SER A 38 -3.48 6.35 0.52
N ILE A 39 -3.46 5.67 1.68
CA ILE A 39 -2.24 5.31 2.40
C ILE A 39 -1.79 3.90 2.02
N GLU A 40 -2.74 2.98 1.87
CA GLU A 40 -2.46 1.60 1.52
C GLU A 40 -2.09 1.50 0.03
N PRO A 41 -0.93 0.90 -0.29
CA PRO A 41 -0.54 0.72 -1.67
C PRO A 41 -1.54 -0.20 -2.37
N HIS A 42 -2.23 0.34 -3.36
CA HIS A 42 -3.11 -0.43 -4.24
C HIS A 42 -2.27 -1.19 -5.25
N TYR A 43 -1.88 -2.40 -4.88
CA TYR A 43 -1.28 -3.32 -5.83
C TYR A 43 -2.37 -4.08 -6.59
N PRO A 44 -2.23 -4.28 -7.91
CA PRO A 44 -3.16 -5.11 -8.65
C PRO A 44 -3.16 -6.54 -8.13
N GLU A 45 -4.28 -7.23 -8.33
CA GLU A 45 -4.39 -8.66 -8.03
C GLU A 45 -3.24 -9.42 -8.71
N GLY A 46 -2.55 -10.28 -7.96
CA GLY A 46 -1.37 -11.02 -8.44
C GLY A 46 -0.03 -10.27 -8.35
N TRP A 47 0.04 -9.04 -7.83
CA TRP A 47 1.33 -8.35 -7.63
C TRP A 47 2.28 -9.11 -6.72
N ALA A 48 1.76 -9.72 -5.64
CA ALA A 48 2.56 -10.54 -4.74
C ALA A 48 3.17 -11.75 -5.45
N ASP A 49 2.49 -12.28 -6.47
CA ASP A 49 2.96 -13.43 -7.25
C ASP A 49 4.11 -13.06 -8.18
N LEU A 50 4.32 -11.77 -8.50
CA LEU A 50 5.47 -11.29 -9.28
C LEU A 50 6.79 -11.34 -8.48
N PHE A 51 6.72 -11.35 -7.15
CA PHE A 51 7.91 -11.41 -6.32
C PHE A 51 8.58 -12.78 -6.45
N GLY A 52 9.70 -12.82 -7.18
CA GLY A 52 10.41 -14.07 -7.46
C GLY A 52 9.78 -14.94 -8.56
N SER A 53 8.86 -14.38 -9.37
CA SER A 53 8.23 -15.10 -10.50
C SER A 53 9.15 -15.38 -11.67
N VAL A 54 10.40 -14.91 -11.62
CA VAL A 54 11.42 -15.20 -12.63
C VAL A 54 11.83 -16.66 -12.49
N SER A 55 11.08 -17.52 -13.19
CA SER A 55 11.34 -18.94 -13.38
C SER A 55 12.16 -19.19 -14.66
N ASP A 56 12.73 -18.13 -15.24
CA ASP A 56 13.54 -18.22 -16.44
C ASP A 56 14.86 -18.94 -16.16
N PRO A 57 15.09 -20.13 -16.76
CA PRO A 57 16.30 -20.90 -16.54
C PRO A 57 17.57 -20.24 -17.11
N SER A 58 17.44 -19.20 -17.94
CA SER A 58 18.57 -18.36 -18.36
C SER A 58 19.11 -17.46 -17.24
N PHE A 59 18.31 -17.22 -16.20
CA PHE A 59 18.67 -16.34 -15.09
C PHE A 59 19.43 -17.09 -13.98
N THR A 60 20.59 -17.64 -14.32
CA THR A 60 21.47 -18.31 -13.36
C THR A 60 22.46 -17.34 -12.73
N ARG A 61 22.71 -17.48 -11.42
CA ARG A 61 23.79 -16.76 -10.74
C ARG A 61 25.14 -17.05 -11.44
N PRO A 62 25.90 -16.03 -11.88
CA PRO A 62 27.24 -16.23 -12.42
C PRO A 62 28.21 -16.81 -11.39
N ASP A 63 29.27 -17.46 -11.88
CA ASP A 63 30.32 -18.03 -11.02
C ASP A 63 30.87 -16.97 -10.05
N GLN A 64 30.94 -17.32 -8.77
CA GLN A 64 31.35 -16.40 -7.71
C GLN A 64 32.83 -16.62 -7.42
N PRO A 65 33.64 -15.55 -7.32
CA PRO A 65 35.02 -15.69 -6.88
C PRO A 65 35.03 -16.26 -5.45
N LYS A 66 36.04 -17.08 -5.14
CA LYS A 66 36.26 -17.56 -3.78
C LYS A 66 36.44 -16.36 -2.86
N LEU A 67 35.66 -16.30 -1.78
CA LEU A 67 35.81 -15.31 -0.73
C LEU A 67 37.24 -15.40 -0.19
N GLU A 68 38.03 -14.34 -0.37
CA GLU A 68 39.32 -14.24 0.28
C GLU A 68 39.08 -14.05 1.78
N MET A 69 39.37 -15.09 2.57
CA MET A 69 39.45 -14.94 4.01
C MET A 69 40.74 -14.20 4.33
N ARG A 70 40.62 -12.93 4.72
CA ARG A 70 41.74 -12.21 5.33
C ARG A 70 41.94 -12.77 6.74
N GLU A 71 43.14 -13.25 7.04
CA GLU A 71 43.51 -13.56 8.42
C GLU A 71 43.42 -12.26 9.24
N ALA A 72 42.61 -12.31 10.29
CA ALA A 72 42.57 -11.25 11.29
C ALA A 72 43.84 -11.37 12.13
N PHE A 73 44.73 -10.38 12.02
CA PHE A 73 45.89 -10.20 12.92
C PHE A 73 45.46 -9.56 14.24
#